data_AF-A0A4Y5YG57-F1
#
_entry.id   AF-A0A4Y5YG57-F1
#
_cell.length_a   1.000
_cell.length_b   1.000
_cell.length_c   1.000
_cell.angle_alpha   90.00
_cell.angle_beta   90.00
_cell.angle_gamma   90.00
#
_symmetry.space_group_name_H-M   'P 1'
#
loop_
_entity.id
_entity.type
_entity.pdbx_description
1 polymer ?
#
loop_
_entity_poly.entity_id
_entity_poly.type
_entity_poly.pdbx_seq_one_letter_code
_entity_poly.pdbx_strand_id
1 'polypeptide(L)'
;MFKKWVASFCDLHCLIPGGVVTEQGLWRSVKSDYLFPVKAVSTVFKAKMLAALRQRELTIPEANNLINKAWCVYSKACLYKAETVVAYLGRYTRKGMLHESRLKAVTKDRIDISYTDYVDNQRKIMQLTPEELIRRYLLHVLPKGVMRIRHFGFLANSCRRKMLAKIREQLGSKAKDIPAAITDTLGHWCCPQCANGRLMFMGLVPLLTMLAREAKLKLSG
;
A
#
# COMPACT_ATOMS: atom_id res chain seq x y z
N MET A 1 -5.58 -6.89 4.26
CA MET A 1 -4.15 -7.09 3.93
C MET A 1 -3.73 -8.54 4.09
N PHE A 2 -4.02 -9.21 5.21
CA PHE A 2 -3.52 -10.58 5.45
C PHE A 2 -4.32 -11.75 4.87
N LYS A 3 -5.47 -11.51 4.21
CA LYS A 3 -6.11 -12.50 3.30
C LYS A 3 -5.12 -13.05 2.25
N LYS A 4 -4.04 -12.32 1.97
CA LYS A 4 -3.35 -12.31 0.69
C LYS A 4 -1.96 -12.92 0.71
N TRP A 5 -1.32 -13.07 1.87
CA TRP A 5 -0.04 -13.76 1.96
C TRP A 5 -0.19 -15.29 2.02
N VAL A 6 -1.34 -15.75 2.53
CA VAL A 6 -1.73 -17.17 2.55
C VAL A 6 -1.82 -17.74 1.13
N ALA A 7 -2.19 -16.91 0.17
CA ALA A 7 -2.42 -17.31 -1.19
C ALA A 7 -1.36 -16.68 -2.11
N SER A 8 -0.79 -17.49 -3.00
CA SER A 8 0.35 -17.13 -3.84
C SER A 8 -0.05 -16.22 -5.02
N PHE A 9 -0.61 -15.04 -4.78
CA PHE A 9 -1.00 -14.13 -5.87
C PHE A 9 -0.73 -12.65 -5.58
N CYS A 10 -0.36 -11.92 -6.64
CA CYS A 10 -0.26 -10.48 -6.65
C CYS A 10 -1.65 -9.85 -6.60
N ASP A 11 -1.80 -8.78 -5.81
CA ASP A 11 -3.05 -8.07 -5.64
C ASP A 11 -2.89 -6.58 -5.93
N LEU A 12 -3.93 -5.98 -6.52
CA LEU A 12 -3.98 -4.56 -6.79
C LEU A 12 -5.04 -3.91 -5.90
N HIS A 13 -4.67 -2.77 -5.31
CA HIS A 13 -5.58 -1.90 -4.58
C HIS A 13 -5.78 -0.60 -5.36
N CYS A 14 -7.01 -0.34 -5.80
CA CYS A 14 -7.38 0.89 -6.49
C CYS A 14 -8.27 1.74 -5.58
N LEU A 15 -7.91 3.01 -5.40
CA LEU A 15 -8.84 4.04 -4.95
C LEU A 15 -9.35 4.77 -6.18
N ILE A 16 -10.66 4.75 -6.35
CA ILE A 16 -11.32 5.37 -7.48
C ILE A 16 -12.13 6.56 -6.95
N PRO A 17 -11.93 7.77 -7.48
CA PRO A 17 -12.75 8.91 -7.11
C PRO A 17 -14.23 8.63 -7.38
N GLY A 18 -15.11 9.17 -6.53
CA GLY A 18 -16.57 9.15 -6.72
C GLY A 18 -17.02 10.12 -7.82
N GLY A 19 -16.35 10.14 -8.97
CA GLY A 19 -16.68 11.01 -10.08
C GLY A 19 -15.63 10.99 -11.17
N VAL A 20 -15.96 11.65 -12.28
CA VAL A 20 -15.15 11.69 -13.49
C VAL A 20 -15.04 13.11 -14.02
N VAL A 21 -13.98 13.37 -14.77
CA VAL A 21 -13.83 14.59 -15.57
C VAL A 21 -14.24 14.24 -17.00
N THR A 22 -15.19 14.99 -17.57
CA THR A 22 -15.60 14.81 -18.97
C THR A 22 -14.55 15.35 -19.94
N GLU A 23 -14.71 15.07 -21.23
CA GLU A 23 -13.84 15.61 -22.28
C GLU A 23 -13.85 17.15 -22.32
N GLN A 24 -14.97 17.76 -21.96
CA GLN A 24 -15.13 19.21 -21.81
C GLN A 24 -14.46 19.76 -20.54
N GLY A 25 -13.85 18.90 -19.71
CA GLY A 25 -13.21 19.28 -18.46
C GLY A 25 -14.17 19.51 -17.30
N LEU A 26 -15.42 19.05 -17.40
CA LEU A 26 -16.43 19.21 -16.36
C LEU A 26 -16.41 18.03 -15.39
N TRP A 27 -16.53 18.32 -14.10
CA TRP A 27 -16.63 17.34 -13.03
C TRP A 27 -18.06 16.79 -12.95
N ARG A 28 -18.18 15.46 -12.95
CA ARG A 28 -19.44 14.75 -12.71
C ARG A 28 -19.26 13.79 -11.55
N SER A 29 -19.89 14.10 -10.41
CA SER A 29 -19.96 13.21 -9.25
C SER A 29 -20.83 11.99 -9.54
N VAL A 30 -20.53 10.86 -8.90
CA VAL A 30 -21.46 9.74 -8.83
C VAL A 30 -22.64 10.10 -7.93
N LYS A 31 -23.82 9.59 -8.27
CA LYS A 31 -25.04 9.77 -7.46
C LYS A 31 -25.25 8.64 -6.44
N SER A 32 -24.45 7.57 -6.53
CA SER A 32 -24.57 6.35 -5.73
C SER A 32 -23.33 6.11 -4.89
N ASP A 33 -23.49 5.31 -3.83
CA ASP A 33 -22.38 4.86 -2.99
C ASP A 33 -21.37 3.98 -3.73
N TYR A 34 -21.71 3.46 -4.91
CA TYR A 34 -20.83 2.63 -5.74
C TYR A 34 -20.71 3.22 -7.13
N LEU A 35 -19.48 3.28 -7.65
CA LEU A 35 -19.24 3.67 -9.04
C LEU A 35 -19.67 2.55 -10.01
N PHE A 36 -19.47 1.29 -9.64
CA PHE A 36 -19.81 0.13 -10.47
C PHE A 36 -20.29 -1.07 -9.62
N PRO A 37 -21.18 -1.93 -10.14
CA PRO A 37 -21.51 -3.21 -9.51
C PRO A 37 -20.31 -4.18 -9.51
N VAL A 38 -20.02 -4.79 -8.35
CA VAL A 38 -18.85 -5.69 -8.14
C VAL A 38 -18.76 -6.79 -9.21
N LYS A 39 -19.87 -7.48 -9.48
CA LYS A 39 -19.92 -8.60 -10.44
C LYS A 39 -19.56 -8.13 -11.86
N ALA A 40 -20.07 -6.96 -12.27
CA ALA A 40 -19.79 -6.39 -13.59
C ALA A 40 -18.30 -6.02 -13.72
N VAL A 41 -17.72 -5.36 -12.72
CA VAL A 41 -16.28 -5.03 -12.73
C VAL A 41 -15.44 -6.29 -12.80
N SER A 42 -15.79 -7.33 -12.03
CA SER A 42 -15.03 -8.57 -12.05
C SER A 42 -14.98 -9.22 -13.44
N THR A 43 -16.15 -9.33 -14.09
CA THR A 43 -16.26 -9.89 -15.45
C THR A 43 -15.48 -9.05 -16.46
N VAL A 44 -15.68 -7.73 -16.47
CA VAL A 44 -15.03 -6.83 -17.45
C VAL A 44 -13.52 -6.79 -17.23
N PHE A 45 -13.06 -6.75 -15.97
CA PHE A 45 -11.63 -6.76 -15.64
C PHE A 45 -10.96 -8.04 -16.13
N LYS A 46 -11.55 -9.20 -15.84
CA LYS A 46 -11.06 -10.50 -16.32
C LYS A 46 -10.97 -10.53 -17.84
N ALA A 47 -12.03 -10.13 -18.54
CA ALA A 47 -12.06 -10.12 -20.00
C ALA A 47 -10.96 -9.22 -20.60
N LYS A 48 -10.82 -7.98 -20.08
CA LYS A 48 -9.80 -7.04 -20.55
C LYS A 48 -8.38 -7.52 -20.25
N MET A 49 -8.13 -8.10 -19.08
CA MET A 49 -6.81 -8.63 -18.73
C MET A 49 -6.43 -9.81 -19.62
N LEU A 50 -7.35 -10.77 -19.83
CA LEU A 50 -7.10 -11.90 -20.72
C LEU A 50 -6.86 -11.45 -22.17
N ALA A 51 -7.61 -10.46 -22.66
CA ALA A 51 -7.37 -9.88 -23.99
C ALA A 51 -5.97 -9.25 -24.09
N ALA A 52 -5.56 -8.48 -23.08
CA ALA A 52 -4.23 -7.87 -23.05
C ALA A 52 -3.10 -8.92 -22.97
N LEU A 53 -3.29 -10.01 -22.21
CA LEU A 53 -2.32 -11.10 -22.15
C LEU A 53 -2.17 -11.82 -23.49
N ARG A 54 -3.28 -12.05 -24.20
CA ARG A 54 -3.28 -12.64 -25.55
C ARG A 54 -2.53 -11.76 -26.56
N GLN A 55 -2.75 -10.45 -26.52
CA GLN A 55 -2.05 -9.49 -27.38
C GLN A 55 -0.53 -9.44 -27.14
N ARG A 56 -0.08 -9.87 -25.96
CA ARG A 56 1.35 -9.93 -25.62
C ARG A 56 1.99 -11.29 -25.93
N GLU A 57 1.22 -12.21 -26.53
CA GLU A 57 1.67 -13.56 -26.90
C GLU A 57 2.36 -14.31 -25.75
N LEU A 58 1.90 -14.04 -24.52
CA LEU A 58 2.45 -14.69 -23.34
C LEU A 58 1.96 -16.13 -23.27
N THR A 59 2.89 -17.07 -23.14
CA THR A 59 2.54 -18.46 -22.83
C THR A 59 2.07 -18.53 -21.38
N ILE A 60 0.79 -18.84 -21.18
CA ILE A 60 0.19 -18.97 -19.86
C ILE A 60 0.06 -20.46 -19.54
N PRO A 61 0.81 -21.00 -18.57
CA PRO A 61 0.60 -22.34 -18.06
C PRO A 61 -0.85 -22.49 -17.56
N GLU A 62 -1.50 -23.59 -17.92
CA GLU A 62 -2.89 -23.87 -17.49
C GLU A 62 -3.89 -22.76 -17.85
N ALA A 63 -3.78 -22.17 -19.05
CA ALA A 63 -4.66 -21.08 -19.50
C ALA A 63 -6.17 -21.39 -19.32
N ASN A 64 -6.58 -22.64 -19.53
CA ASN A 64 -7.97 -23.07 -19.33
C ASN A 64 -8.41 -22.92 -17.86
N ASN A 65 -7.56 -23.27 -16.89
CA ASN A 65 -7.86 -23.10 -15.48
C ASN A 65 -7.97 -21.61 -15.11
N LEU A 66 -7.09 -20.77 -15.65
CA LEU A 66 -7.15 -19.32 -15.44
C LEU A 66 -8.43 -18.70 -16.01
N ILE A 67 -8.85 -19.14 -17.19
CA ILE A 67 -10.06 -18.68 -17.88
C ILE A 67 -11.32 -19.16 -17.16
N ASN A 68 -11.34 -20.36 -16.59
CA ASN A 68 -12.53 -20.90 -15.93
C ASN A 68 -12.66 -20.44 -14.47
N LYS A 69 -11.56 -20.06 -13.82
CA LYS A 69 -11.57 -19.56 -12.44
C LYS A 69 -12.37 -18.25 -12.32
N ALA A 70 -13.15 -18.14 -11.25
CA ALA A 70 -13.76 -16.86 -10.86
C ALA A 70 -12.66 -15.90 -10.38
N TRP A 71 -12.55 -14.73 -11.01
CA TRP A 71 -11.63 -13.70 -10.55
C TRP A 71 -12.30 -12.90 -9.43
N CYS A 72 -11.59 -12.69 -8.33
CA CYS A 72 -12.13 -11.96 -7.19
C CYS A 72 -11.80 -10.47 -7.33
N VAL A 73 -12.73 -9.70 -7.89
CA VAL A 73 -12.73 -8.25 -7.75
C VAL A 73 -13.74 -7.88 -6.69
N TYR A 74 -13.32 -7.04 -5.74
CA TYR A 74 -14.17 -6.57 -4.66
C TYR A 74 -14.11 -5.05 -4.61
N SER A 75 -15.27 -4.39 -4.60
CA SER A 75 -15.38 -2.95 -4.38
C SER A 75 -16.08 -2.67 -3.06
N LYS A 76 -15.65 -1.61 -2.37
CA LYS A 76 -16.35 -1.04 -1.23
C LYS A 76 -17.07 0.23 -1.65
N ALA A 77 -18.12 0.57 -0.92
CA ALA A 77 -18.79 1.85 -1.05
C ALA A 77 -17.81 3.03 -0.92
N CYS A 78 -18.19 4.15 -1.53
CA CYS A 78 -17.51 5.43 -1.48
C CYS A 78 -17.16 5.77 -0.02
N LEU A 79 -15.88 6.06 0.21
CA LEU A 79 -15.41 6.52 1.50
C LEU A 79 -15.59 8.04 1.54
N TYR A 80 -16.50 8.51 2.39
CA TYR A 80 -16.82 9.94 2.50
C TYR A 80 -15.88 10.71 3.43
N LYS A 81 -15.09 10.02 4.27
CA LYS A 81 -14.18 10.63 5.24
C LYS A 81 -12.73 10.54 4.77
N ALA A 82 -12.07 11.69 4.66
CA ALA A 82 -10.68 11.78 4.21
C ALA A 82 -9.73 10.99 5.13
N GLU A 83 -9.99 11.01 6.44
CA GLU A 83 -9.22 10.32 7.47
C GLU A 83 -9.24 8.80 7.24
N THR A 84 -10.41 8.26 6.87
CA THR A 84 -10.56 6.83 6.54
C THR A 84 -9.75 6.45 5.31
N VAL A 85 -9.75 7.32 4.28
CA VAL A 85 -8.96 7.11 3.06
C VAL A 85 -7.46 7.17 3.35
N VAL A 86 -7.03 8.16 4.14
CA VAL A 86 -5.62 8.31 4.54
C VAL A 86 -5.16 7.15 5.41
N ALA A 87 -5.93 6.76 6.43
CA ALA A 87 -5.63 5.61 7.28
C ALA A 87 -5.60 4.29 6.48
N TYR A 88 -6.49 4.17 5.48
CA TYR A 88 -6.46 3.06 4.54
C TYR A 88 -5.16 3.04 3.74
N LEU A 89 -4.79 4.16 3.10
CA LEU A 89 -3.55 4.27 2.31
C LEU A 89 -2.30 4.07 3.16
N GLY A 90 -2.22 4.67 4.35
CA GLY A 90 -1.06 4.58 5.24
C GLY A 90 -0.67 3.13 5.56
N ARG A 91 -1.67 2.24 5.68
CA ARG A 91 -1.43 0.81 5.87
C ARG A 91 -0.76 0.13 4.66
N TYR A 92 -0.99 0.60 3.44
CA TYR A 92 -0.38 0.05 2.22
C TYR A 92 0.91 0.76 1.82
N THR A 93 1.16 1.98 2.32
CA THR A 93 2.40 2.71 2.04
C THR A 93 3.53 2.26 2.98
N ARG A 94 3.25 2.14 4.28
CA ARG A 94 4.29 1.92 5.31
C ARG A 94 4.41 0.48 5.79
N LYS A 95 3.35 -0.33 5.71
CA LYS A 95 3.38 -1.68 6.29
C LYS A 95 4.01 -2.66 5.32
N GLY A 96 5.01 -3.40 5.80
CA GLY A 96 5.63 -4.50 5.06
C GLY A 96 4.65 -5.63 4.76
N MET A 97 5.08 -6.57 3.92
CA MET A 97 4.26 -7.69 3.47
C MET A 97 3.89 -8.66 4.62
N LEU A 98 4.87 -9.00 5.46
CA LEU A 98 4.70 -9.83 6.66
C LEU A 98 5.05 -8.99 7.89
N HIS A 99 4.26 -9.13 8.95
CA HIS A 99 4.59 -8.56 10.25
C HIS A 99 5.30 -9.62 11.09
N GLU A 100 6.40 -9.27 11.75
CA GLU A 100 7.23 -10.21 12.51
C GLU A 100 6.44 -11.01 13.53
N SER A 101 5.48 -10.39 14.23
CA SER A 101 4.62 -11.09 15.21
C SER A 101 3.77 -12.24 14.66
N ARG A 102 3.74 -12.41 13.33
CA ARG A 102 3.09 -13.54 12.66
C ARG A 102 3.98 -14.76 12.54
N LEU A 103 5.30 -14.62 12.55
CA LEU A 103 6.25 -15.74 12.66
C LEU A 103 6.10 -16.31 14.08
N LYS A 104 5.75 -17.60 14.17
CA LYS A 104 5.50 -18.28 15.44
C LYS A 104 6.63 -19.23 15.82
N ALA A 105 7.16 -19.95 14.84
CA ALA A 105 8.32 -20.79 15.01
C ALA A 105 9.12 -20.82 13.71
N VAL A 106 10.44 -20.99 13.83
CA VAL A 106 11.37 -21.13 12.73
C VAL A 106 12.29 -22.29 13.08
N THR A 107 12.39 -23.24 12.16
CA THR A 107 13.33 -24.37 12.19
C THR A 107 14.07 -24.41 10.86
N LYS A 108 15.03 -25.34 10.71
CA LYS A 108 15.79 -25.48 9.47
C LYS A 108 14.89 -25.71 8.24
N ASP A 109 13.87 -26.54 8.38
CA ASP A 109 13.06 -27.01 7.25
C ASP A 109 11.60 -26.50 7.30
N ARG A 110 11.22 -25.79 8.37
CA ARG A 110 9.83 -25.38 8.62
C ARG A 110 9.73 -24.01 9.28
N ILE A 111 8.78 -23.21 8.79
CA ILE A 111 8.40 -21.91 9.35
C ILE A 111 6.89 -21.90 9.60
N ASP A 112 6.50 -21.59 10.83
CA ASP A 112 5.10 -21.54 11.26
C ASP A 112 4.62 -20.08 11.26
N ILE A 113 3.60 -19.79 10.46
CA ILE A 113 3.07 -18.43 10.31
C ILE A 113 1.58 -18.38 10.66
N SER A 114 1.24 -17.45 11.55
CA SER A 114 -0.16 -17.22 11.93
C SER A 114 -0.90 -16.33 10.92
N TYR A 115 -2.09 -16.77 10.51
CA TYR A 115 -3.00 -16.07 9.63
C TYR A 115 -4.42 -16.05 10.18
N THR A 116 -5.25 -15.16 9.65
CA THR A 116 -6.70 -15.16 9.95
C THR A 116 -7.38 -15.79 8.74
N ASP A 117 -8.03 -16.92 8.95
CA ASP A 117 -8.97 -17.47 8.00
C ASP A 117 -10.25 -16.65 8.11
N TYR A 118 -10.75 -16.15 6.99
CA TYR A 118 -11.92 -15.27 6.95
C TYR A 118 -13.19 -16.00 6.51
N VAL A 119 -13.09 -17.31 6.19
CA VAL A 119 -14.26 -18.15 5.97
C VAL A 119 -14.96 -18.39 7.32
N ASP A 120 -14.18 -18.72 8.35
CA ASP A 120 -14.64 -18.94 9.72
C ASP A 120 -14.20 -17.84 10.71
N ASN A 121 -13.47 -16.84 10.24
CA ASN A 121 -12.94 -15.72 11.03
C ASN A 121 -12.00 -16.14 12.18
N GLN A 122 -11.35 -17.30 12.08
CA GLN A 122 -10.46 -17.83 13.11
C GLN A 122 -8.98 -17.57 12.81
N ARG A 123 -8.16 -17.52 13.87
CA ARG A 123 -6.70 -17.45 13.72
C ARG A 123 -6.14 -18.86 13.60
N LYS A 124 -5.45 -19.14 12.49
CA LYS A 124 -4.84 -20.44 12.18
C LYS A 124 -3.34 -20.30 11.98
N ILE A 125 -2.63 -21.43 11.99
CA ILE A 125 -1.21 -21.52 11.69
C ILE A 125 -1.06 -22.25 10.35
N MET A 126 -0.17 -21.75 9.50
CA MET A 126 0.31 -22.50 8.33
C MET A 126 1.79 -22.78 8.47
N GLN A 127 2.20 -23.91 7.93
CA GLN A 127 3.59 -24.34 7.88
C GLN A 127 4.07 -24.18 6.45
N LEU A 128 5.21 -23.51 6.28
CA LEU A 128 5.88 -23.35 4.99
C LEU A 128 7.33 -23.82 5.12
N THR A 129 7.93 -24.22 4.01
CA THR A 129 9.39 -24.34 3.93
C THR A 129 10.01 -22.93 3.83
N PRO A 130 11.30 -22.76 4.17
CA PRO A 130 12.01 -21.49 3.98
C PRO A 130 11.94 -20.97 2.53
N GLU A 131 12.06 -21.86 1.54
CA GLU A 131 12.02 -21.52 0.11
C GLU A 131 10.65 -20.97 -0.28
N GLU A 132 9.57 -21.58 0.20
CA GLU A 132 8.21 -21.14 -0.09
C GLU A 132 7.91 -19.79 0.58
N LEU A 133 8.46 -19.53 1.78
CA LEU A 133 8.38 -18.20 2.40
C LEU A 133 9.07 -17.15 1.53
N ILE A 134 10.30 -17.42 1.07
CA ILE A 134 11.07 -16.49 0.22
C ILE A 134 10.35 -16.26 -1.10
N ARG A 135 9.89 -17.32 -1.77
CA ARG A 135 9.14 -17.23 -3.04
C ARG A 135 7.91 -16.34 -2.86
N ARG A 136 7.09 -16.57 -1.83
CA ARG A 136 5.93 -15.73 -1.52
C ARG A 136 6.34 -14.30 -1.20
N TYR A 137 7.41 -14.11 -0.43
CA TYR A 137 7.89 -12.77 -0.08
C TYR A 137 8.27 -11.96 -1.32
N LEU A 138 9.02 -12.58 -2.24
CA LEU A 138 9.49 -11.94 -3.46
C LEU A 138 8.35 -11.58 -4.43
N LEU A 139 7.21 -12.28 -4.40
CA LEU A 139 6.01 -11.88 -5.17
C LEU A 139 5.48 -10.49 -4.80
N HIS A 140 5.83 -9.97 -3.62
CA HIS A 140 5.41 -8.65 -3.15
C HIS A 140 6.53 -7.60 -3.22
N VAL A 141 7.74 -8.00 -3.65
CA VAL A 141 8.85 -7.08 -3.89
C VAL A 141 8.72 -6.52 -5.30
N LEU A 142 8.60 -5.20 -5.38
CA LEU A 142 8.49 -4.52 -6.67
C LEU A 142 9.86 -4.49 -7.37
N PRO A 143 9.94 -4.83 -8.66
CA PRO A 143 11.16 -4.69 -9.42
C PRO A 143 11.69 -3.25 -9.42
N LYS A 144 12.98 -3.10 -9.67
CA LYS A 144 13.61 -1.77 -9.79
C LYS A 144 12.88 -0.93 -10.85
N GLY A 145 12.62 0.33 -10.52
CA GLY A 145 11.89 1.26 -11.40
C GLY A 145 10.36 1.14 -11.33
N VAL A 146 9.82 0.16 -10.60
CA VAL A 146 8.37 0.05 -10.38
C VAL A 146 7.97 0.80 -9.11
N MET A 147 7.03 1.73 -9.24
CA MET A 147 6.50 2.50 -8.11
C MET A 147 5.40 1.72 -7.38
N ARG A 148 5.43 1.77 -6.04
CA ARG A 148 4.40 1.17 -5.17
C ARG A 148 3.02 1.80 -5.33
N ILE A 149 2.99 3.11 -5.58
CA ILE A 149 1.75 3.88 -5.72
C ILE A 149 1.82 4.60 -7.06
N ARG A 150 0.75 4.49 -7.84
CA ARG A 150 0.60 5.16 -9.13
C ARG A 150 -0.71 5.90 -9.16
N HIS A 151 -0.69 7.09 -9.76
CA HIS A 151 -1.88 7.91 -9.96
C HIS A 151 -2.19 7.96 -11.47
N PHE A 152 -3.47 7.88 -11.81
CA PHE A 152 -3.95 7.79 -13.19
C PHE A 152 -5.03 8.84 -13.48
N GLY A 153 -5.31 9.04 -14.76
CA GLY A 153 -6.33 10.00 -15.22
C GLY A 153 -6.00 11.42 -14.75
N PHE A 154 -7.01 12.13 -14.25
CA PHE A 154 -6.85 13.50 -13.75
C PHE A 154 -6.00 13.60 -12.47
N LEU A 155 -5.65 12.49 -11.82
CA LEU A 155 -4.73 12.45 -10.68
C LEU A 155 -3.28 12.18 -11.10
N ALA A 156 -3.00 11.94 -12.38
CA ALA A 156 -1.65 11.70 -12.87
C ALA A 156 -0.70 12.88 -12.56
N ASN A 157 0.56 12.58 -12.22
CA ASN A 157 1.50 13.59 -11.73
C ASN A 157 1.68 14.79 -12.67
N SER A 158 1.66 14.57 -13.99
CA SER A 158 1.83 15.61 -15.01
C SER A 158 0.69 16.62 -15.04
N CYS A 159 -0.54 16.22 -14.70
CA CYS A 159 -1.73 17.07 -14.86
C CYS A 159 -2.49 17.33 -13.56
N ARG A 160 -2.21 16.62 -12.46
CA ARG A 160 -3.04 16.65 -11.24
C ARG A 160 -3.27 18.04 -10.70
N ARG A 161 -2.25 18.91 -10.70
CA ARG A 161 -2.34 20.25 -10.12
C ARG A 161 -3.36 21.10 -10.88
N LYS A 162 -3.27 21.10 -12.20
CA LYS A 162 -4.18 21.82 -13.10
C LYS A 162 -5.60 21.26 -13.01
N MET A 163 -5.73 19.94 -13.05
CA MET A 163 -7.04 19.28 -13.03
C MET A 163 -7.75 19.44 -11.69
N LEU A 164 -7.05 19.26 -10.57
CA LEU A 164 -7.63 19.44 -9.23
C LEU A 164 -8.04 20.89 -8.97
N ALA A 165 -7.31 21.88 -9.50
CA ALA A 165 -7.72 23.29 -9.41
C ALA A 165 -9.07 23.52 -10.11
N LYS A 166 -9.22 23.04 -11.35
CA LYS A 166 -10.48 23.12 -12.11
C LYS A 166 -11.64 22.42 -11.41
N ILE A 167 -11.42 21.21 -10.88
CA ILE A 167 -12.46 20.46 -10.17
C ILE A 167 -12.91 21.22 -8.91
N ARG A 168 -11.98 21.80 -8.15
CA ARG A 168 -12.30 22.57 -6.93
C ARG A 168 -13.12 23.83 -7.23
N GLU A 169 -12.76 24.54 -8.30
CA GLU A 169 -13.50 25.70 -8.80
C GLU A 169 -14.95 25.33 -9.12
N GLN A 170 -15.15 24.25 -9.88
CA GLN A 170 -16.49 23.77 -10.24
C GLN A 170 -17.31 23.26 -9.06
N LEU A 171 -16.66 22.72 -8.03
CA LEU A 171 -17.32 22.26 -6.81
C LEU A 171 -17.62 23.41 -5.82
N GLY A 172 -17.30 24.67 -6.17
CA GLY A 172 -17.40 25.81 -5.25
C GLY A 172 -16.55 25.64 -3.99
N SER A 173 -15.63 24.67 -4.00
CA SER A 173 -14.84 24.28 -2.86
C SER A 173 -13.57 25.12 -2.87
N LYS A 174 -13.55 26.19 -2.06
CA LYS A 174 -12.28 26.87 -1.76
C LYS A 174 -11.32 25.82 -1.22
N ALA A 175 -10.15 25.69 -1.82
CA ALA A 175 -9.09 24.89 -1.24
C ALA A 175 -8.89 25.42 0.19
N LYS A 176 -9.10 24.59 1.22
CA LYS A 176 -8.51 24.92 2.51
C LYS A 176 -7.03 25.04 2.24
N ASP A 177 -6.44 26.18 2.56
CA ASP A 177 -5.01 26.30 2.66
C ASP A 177 -4.56 25.15 3.56
N ILE A 178 -3.91 24.17 2.95
CA ILE A 178 -3.16 23.18 3.71
C ILE A 178 -2.06 24.06 4.30
N PRO A 179 -2.00 24.21 5.64
CA PRO A 179 -0.92 24.96 6.24
C PRO A 179 0.38 24.45 5.63
N ALA A 180 1.22 25.37 5.15
CA ALA A 180 2.55 25.03 4.67
C ALA A 180 3.16 24.03 5.66
N ALA A 181 3.73 22.95 5.09
CA ALA A 181 4.18 21.75 5.76
C ALA A 181 4.46 21.92 7.26
N ILE A 182 4.00 20.97 8.09
CA ILE A 182 4.60 20.77 9.42
C ILE A 182 6.10 20.57 9.19
N THR A 183 6.86 21.66 9.30
CA THR A 183 8.29 21.66 9.48
C THR A 183 8.52 21.22 10.90
N ASP A 184 8.40 19.92 11.14
CA ASP A 184 9.35 19.24 12.01
C ASP A 184 9.30 17.74 11.75
N THR A 185 10.11 17.27 10.79
CA THR A 185 10.26 15.83 10.52
C THR A 185 11.13 15.12 11.56
N LEU A 186 11.69 15.87 12.51
CA LEU A 186 12.48 15.34 13.61
C LEU A 186 11.71 15.66 14.88
N GLY A 187 10.90 14.68 15.33
CA GLY A 187 9.92 14.87 16.39
C GLY A 187 10.43 15.63 17.62
N HIS A 188 9.50 16.21 18.39
CA HIS A 188 9.81 16.81 19.67
C HIS A 188 10.24 15.72 20.67
N TRP A 189 11.53 15.39 20.72
CA TRP A 189 12.07 14.45 21.70
C TRP A 189 12.23 15.19 23.03
N CYS A 190 11.43 14.86 24.03
CA CYS A 190 11.67 15.34 25.38
C CYS A 190 12.95 14.69 25.93
N CYS A 191 13.73 15.44 26.70
CA CYS A 191 14.87 14.92 27.42
C CYS A 191 14.40 13.81 28.38
N PRO A 192 14.95 12.57 28.29
CA PRO A 192 14.50 11.44 29.10
C PRO A 192 14.80 11.62 30.61
N GLN A 193 15.65 12.59 30.97
CA GLN A 193 16.10 12.79 32.35
C GLN A 193 15.31 13.88 33.09
N CYS A 194 14.93 14.97 32.41
CA CYS A 194 14.19 16.08 33.04
C CYS A 194 12.75 16.22 32.56
N ALA A 195 12.33 15.50 31.52
CA ALA A 195 11.01 15.52 30.86
C ALA A 195 10.54 16.89 30.31
N ASN A 196 11.19 18.00 30.69
CA ASN A 196 10.84 19.36 30.30
C ASN A 196 11.74 19.94 29.19
N GLY A 197 12.97 19.45 29.06
CA GLY A 197 13.91 19.90 28.02
C GLY A 197 13.57 19.31 26.65
N ARG A 198 13.82 20.06 25.57
CA ARG A 198 13.67 19.58 24.18
C ARG A 198 15.04 19.18 23.62
N LEU A 199 15.15 17.97 23.08
CA LEU A 199 16.34 17.54 22.34
C LEU A 199 16.23 18.05 20.90
N MET A 200 17.31 18.64 20.40
CA MET A 200 17.41 19.08 19.01
C MET A 200 18.32 18.13 18.23
N PHE A 201 17.93 17.83 17.00
CA PHE A 201 18.76 17.07 16.09
C PHE A 201 19.96 17.92 15.65
N MET A 202 21.16 17.53 16.06
CA MET A 202 22.39 18.25 15.74
C MET A 202 23.06 17.75 14.44
N GLY A 203 22.76 16.53 13.98
CA GLY A 203 23.35 15.96 12.77
C GLY A 203 23.43 14.43 12.80
N LEU A 204 23.69 13.83 11.63
CA LEU A 204 24.01 12.40 11.53
C LEU A 204 25.52 12.22 11.76
N VAL A 205 25.89 11.36 12.72
CA VAL A 205 27.28 10.95 12.89
C VAL A 205 27.52 9.72 12.01
N PRO A 206 28.50 9.73 11.09
CA PRO A 206 28.86 8.55 10.31
C PRO A 206 29.20 7.37 11.23
N LEU A 207 28.73 6.16 10.89
CA LEU A 207 28.88 4.97 11.74
C LEU A 207 30.35 4.67 12.11
N LEU A 208 31.28 4.94 11.19
CA LEU A 208 32.73 4.81 11.39
C LEU A 208 33.27 5.69 12.52
N THR A 209 32.70 6.88 12.72
CA THR A 209 33.08 7.80 13.80
C THR A 209 32.52 7.40 15.17
N MET A 210 31.44 6.62 15.23
CA MET A 210 30.88 6.14 16.51
C MET A 210 31.73 5.02 17.13
N LEU A 211 32.21 4.09 16.32
CA LEU A 211 33.09 2.99 16.77
C LEU A 211 34.42 3.52 17.32
N ALA A 212 34.96 4.60 16.74
CA ALA A 212 36.17 5.26 17.24
C ALA A 212 35.96 5.99 18.59
N ARG A 213 34.73 6.42 18.90
CA ARG A 213 34.38 7.09 20.16
C ARG A 213 34.17 6.11 21.31
N GLU A 214 33.55 4.95 21.05
CA GLU A 214 33.42 3.88 22.05
C GLU A 214 34.79 3.31 22.47
N ALA A 215 35.75 3.26 21.53
CA ALA A 215 37.13 2.88 21.83
C ALA A 215 37.88 3.88 22.74
N LYS A 216 37.47 5.16 22.78
CA LYS A 216 38.05 6.20 23.63
C LYS A 216 37.37 6.37 25.00
N LEU A 217 36.17 5.81 25.18
CA LEU A 217 35.39 5.93 26.42
C LEU A 217 35.57 4.74 27.37
N LYS A 218 36.27 3.68 26.95
CA LYS A 218 36.76 2.63 27.84
C LYS A 218 38.24 2.83 28.09
N LEU A 219 38.59 3.73 29.02
CA LEU A 219 39.85 3.73 29.78
C LEU A 219 39.82 4.88 30.81
N SER A 220 39.07 4.66 31.88
CA SER A 220 39.40 5.10 33.24
C SER A 220 38.48 4.30 34.17
N GLY A 221 39.09 3.56 35.10
CA GLY A 221 38.41 2.69 36.07
C GLY A 221 37.51 3.41 37.06
#